data_AF-A0A961TBV7-F1
#
_entry.id   AF-A0A961TBV7-F1
#
_cell.length_a   1.000
_cell.length_b   1.000
_cell.length_c   1.000
_cell.angle_alpha   90.00
_cell.angle_beta   90.00
_cell.angle_gamma   90.00
#
_symmetry.space_group_name_H-M   'P 1'
#
loop_
_entity.id
_entity.type
_entity.pdbx_description
1 polymer ?
#
loop_
_entity_poly.entity_id
_entity_poly.type
_entity_poly.pdbx_seq_one_letter_code
_entity_poly.pdbx_strand_id
1 'polypeptide(L)' 'ADEVQAAIRDAVERLAKIGKPAGILSASEDDCRRYIEWGFTFVAVGIDGALLVRGADALAQKFGRGG' A
#
# COMPACT_ATOMS: atom_id res chain seq x y z
N ALA A 1 -12.61 6.76 -7.22
CA ALA A 1 -11.64 6.46 -6.14
C ALA A 1 -12.38 6.11 -4.85
N ASP A 2 -13.38 6.91 -4.48
CA ASP A 2 -14.10 6.77 -3.20
C ASP A 2 -14.93 5.48 -3.09
N GLU A 3 -15.60 5.05 -4.16
CA GLU A 3 -16.35 3.78 -4.15
C GLU A 3 -15.46 2.57 -3.86
N VAL A 4 -14.24 2.56 -4.42
CA VAL A 4 -13.26 1.49 -4.19
C VAL A 4 -12.79 1.49 -2.74
N GLN A 5 -12.49 2.66 -2.17
CA GLN A 5 -12.11 2.80 -0.77
C GLN A 5 -13.24 2.39 0.18
N ALA A 6 -14.48 2.75 -0.14
CA ALA A 6 -15.65 2.32 0.62
C ALA A 6 -15.83 0.80 0.58
N ALA A 7 -15.64 0.17 -0.59
CA ALA A 7 -15.70 -1.29 -0.72
C ALA A 7 -14.58 -2.00 0.08
N ILE A 8 -13.36 -1.45 0.07
CA ILE A 8 -12.22 -1.97 0.86
C ILE A 8 -12.54 -1.87 2.36
N ARG A 9 -13.13 -0.77 2.81
CA ARG A 9 -13.54 -0.58 4.21
C ARG A 9 -14.65 -1.55 4.63
N ASP A 10 -15.69 -1.70 3.82
CA ASP A 10 -16.76 -2.69 4.09
C ASP A 10 -16.19 -4.11 4.20
N ALA A 11 -15.22 -4.47 3.36
CA ALA A 11 -14.59 -5.77 3.39
C ALA A 11 -13.90 -6.08 4.73
N VAL A 12 -13.10 -5.15 5.28
CA VAL A 12 -12.44 -5.36 6.58
C VAL A 12 -13.45 -5.41 7.72
N GLU A 13 -14.50 -4.57 7.69
CA GLU A 13 -15.58 -4.59 8.69
C GLU A 13 -16.34 -5.94 8.68
N ARG A 14 -16.57 -6.53 7.50
CA ARG A 14 -17.19 -7.86 7.37
C ARG A 14 -16.29 -9.00 7.83
N LEU A 15 -14.99 -8.94 7.51
CA LEU A 15 -14.03 -9.93 7.97
C LEU A 15 -13.87 -9.91 9.50
N ALA A 16 -13.87 -8.72 10.10
CA ALA A 16 -13.86 -8.54 11.55
C ALA A 16 -15.09 -9.19 12.22
N LYS A 17 -16.30 -9.02 11.66
CA LYS A 17 -17.54 -9.64 12.18
C LYS A 17 -17.50 -11.17 12.25
N ILE A 18 -16.70 -11.81 11.39
CA ILE A 18 -16.53 -13.27 11.37
C ILE A 18 -15.19 -13.72 11.96
N GLY A 19 -14.44 -12.82 12.59
CA GLY A 19 -13.16 -13.13 13.23
C GLY A 19 -12.04 -13.55 12.27
N LYS A 20 -12.10 -13.15 10.99
CA LYS A 20 -11.04 -13.45 10.01
C LYS A 20 -10.10 -12.24 9.86
N PRO A 21 -8.76 -12.46 9.86
CA PRO A 21 -7.81 -11.38 9.61
C PRO A 21 -7.93 -10.85 8.18
N ALA A 22 -7.73 -9.55 8.00
CA ALA A 22 -7.74 -8.88 6.71
C ALA A 22 -6.32 -8.46 6.31
N GLY A 23 -5.99 -8.70 5.04
CA GLY A 23 -4.69 -8.35 4.45
C GLY A 23 -4.82 -7.44 3.24
N ILE A 24 -3.89 -6.50 3.05
CA ILE A 24 -3.85 -5.60 1.88
C ILE A 24 -2.41 -5.21 1.51
N LEU A 25 -2.21 -4.80 0.26
CA LEU A 25 -0.96 -4.24 -0.27
C LEU A 25 -1.20 -2.81 -0.75
N SER A 26 -0.39 -1.86 -0.29
CA SER A 26 -0.27 -0.52 -0.88
C SER A 26 1.17 -0.06 -0.84
N ALA A 27 1.57 0.78 -1.82
CA ALA A 27 2.85 1.47 -1.82
C ALA A 27 2.74 2.94 -1.40
N SER A 28 1.54 3.40 -1.02
CA SER A 28 1.27 4.75 -0.51
C SER A 28 1.27 4.73 1.02
N GLU A 29 2.07 5.58 1.66
CA GLU A 29 2.13 5.65 3.12
C GLU A 29 0.77 6.06 3.73
N ASP A 30 0.08 7.01 3.11
CA ASP A 30 -1.24 7.50 3.57
C ASP A 30 -2.29 6.39 3.54
N ASP A 31 -2.28 5.57 2.49
CA ASP A 31 -3.18 4.42 2.39
C ASP A 31 -2.81 3.36 3.43
N CYS A 32 -1.53 3.08 3.63
CA CYS A 32 -1.09 2.12 4.63
C CYS A 32 -1.55 2.52 6.04
N ARG A 33 -1.39 3.80 6.41
CA ARG A 33 -1.87 4.33 7.70
C ARG A 33 -3.38 4.19 7.83
N ARG A 34 -4.12 4.59 6.79
CA ARG A 34 -5.59 4.46 6.74
C ARG A 34 -6.05 3.01 6.91
N TYR A 35 -5.42 2.06 6.23
CA TYR A 35 -5.80 0.65 6.33
C TYR A 35 -5.47 0.05 7.70
N ILE A 36 -4.35 0.44 8.31
CA ILE A 36 -4.05 0.06 9.70
C ILE A 36 -5.13 0.60 10.64
N GLU A 37 -5.53 1.86 10.49
CA GLU A 37 -6.61 2.48 11.27
C GLU A 37 -7.97 1.79 11.09
N TRP A 38 -8.27 1.30 9.88
CA TRP A 38 -9.49 0.53 9.60
C TRP A 38 -9.46 -0.91 10.14
N GLY A 39 -8.33 -1.37 10.67
CA GLY A 39 -8.21 -2.69 11.30
C GLY A 39 -7.68 -3.79 10.40
N PHE A 40 -7.02 -3.46 9.28
CA PHE A 40 -6.25 -4.46 8.55
C PHE A 40 -5.09 -4.96 9.43
N THR A 41 -5.02 -6.28 9.62
CA THR A 41 -4.04 -6.92 10.52
C THR A 41 -2.74 -7.31 9.82
N PHE A 42 -2.75 -7.30 8.49
CA PHE A 42 -1.57 -7.53 7.65
C PHE A 42 -1.55 -6.48 6.53
N VAL A 43 -0.55 -5.60 6.54
CA VAL A 43 -0.41 -4.54 5.53
C VAL A 43 0.98 -4.65 4.90
N ALA A 44 1.03 -5.07 3.65
CA ALA A 44 2.24 -5.00 2.85
C ALA A 44 2.40 -3.55 2.34
N VAL A 45 3.51 -2.91 2.71
CA VAL A 45 3.74 -1.47 2.51
C VAL A 45 4.64 -1.15 1.30
N GLY A 46 5.05 -2.19 0.55
CA GLY A 46 6.00 -2.05 -0.54
C GLY A 46 6.16 -3.33 -1.35
N ILE A 47 6.80 -3.17 -2.50
CA ILE A 47 7.12 -4.25 -3.44
C ILE A 47 8.60 -4.10 -3.78
N ASP A 48 9.37 -5.17 -3.65
CA ASP A 48 10.82 -5.19 -3.89
C ASP A 48 11.22 -4.66 -5.27
N GLY A 49 10.56 -5.12 -6.34
CA GLY A 49 10.80 -4.66 -7.70
C GLY A 49 10.50 -3.17 -7.86
N ALA A 50 9.42 -2.67 -7.24
CA ALA A 50 9.09 -1.25 -7.30
C ALA A 50 10.07 -0.38 -6.50
N LEU A 51 10.57 -0.89 -5.36
CA LEU A 51 11.63 -0.23 -4.59
C LEU A 51 12.94 -0.19 -5.37
N LEU A 52 13.31 -1.29 -6.03
CA LEU A 52 14.50 -1.39 -6.85
C LEU A 52 14.45 -0.43 -8.04
N VAL A 53 13.34 -0.41 -8.79
CA VAL A 53 13.16 0.50 -9.93
C VAL A 53 13.25 1.95 -9.47
N ARG A 54 12.53 2.35 -8.42
CA ARG A 54 12.59 3.73 -7.91
C ARG A 54 14.00 4.13 -7.46
N GLY A 55 14.71 3.22 -6.79
CA GLY A 55 16.09 3.46 -6.37
C GLY A 55 17.05 3.58 -7.55
N ALA A 56 16.92 2.72 -8.55
CA ALA A 56 17.72 2.77 -9.77
C ALA A 56 17.46 4.06 -10.57
N ASP A 57 16.20 4.44 -10.75
CA ASP A 57 15.81 5.67 -11.44
C ASP A 57 16.36 6.91 -10.72
N ALA A 58 16.28 6.96 -9.38
CA ALA A 58 16.83 8.05 -8.59
C ALA A 58 18.36 8.17 -8.75
N LEU A 59 19.09 7.05 -8.78
CA LEU A 59 20.53 7.04 -9.05
C LEU A 59 20.85 7.50 -10.47
N ALA A 60 20.11 6.99 -11.46
CA ALA A 60 20.28 7.37 -12.86
C ALA A 60 20.01 8.87 -13.08
N GLN A 61 18.98 9.44 -12.43
CA GLN A 61 18.72 10.89 -12.48
C GLN A 61 19.82 11.70 -11.80
N LYS A 62 20.37 11.21 -10.69
CA LYS A 62 21.40 11.92 -9.92
C LYS A 62 22.78 11.89 -10.59
N PHE A 63 23.10 10.83 -11.32
CA PHE A 63 24.46 10.57 -11.84
C PHE A 63 24.54 10.34 -13.35
N GLY A 64 23.40 10.18 -14.03
CA GLY A 64 23.36 10.18 -15.49
C GLY A 64 23.92 11.50 -15.99
N ARG A 65 24.94 11.44 -16.85
CA ARG A 65 25.45 12.60 -17.59
C ARG A 65 24.24 13.37 -18.15
N GLY A 66 24.18 14.66 -17.85
CA GLY A 66 22.98 15.50 -17.99
C GLY A 66 22.26 15.41 -19.35
N GLY A 67 21.01 15.86 -19.34
CA GLY A 67 20.40 16.40 -20.55
C GLY A 67 21.23 17.55 -21.14
#